data_AF-A0A2T7G9I8-F1
#
_entry.id   AF-A0A2T7G9I8-F1
#
_cell.length_a   1.000
_cell.length_b   1.000
_cell.length_c   1.000
_cell.angle_alpha   90.00
_cell.angle_beta   90.00
_cell.angle_gamma   90.00
#
_symmetry.space_group_name_H-M   'P 1'
#
loop_
_entity.id
_entity.type
_entity.pdbx_description
1 polymer ?
#
loop_
_entity_poly.entity_id
_entity_poly.type
_entity_poly.pdbx_seq_one_letter_code
_entity_poly.pdbx_strand_id
1 'polypeptide(L)'
;MHLTECCLAAPRVEHTIVYGVSDNDSQLWDNHMAAHLGFRAKDNAELYRAEIGAGAEPYDRDDLTIAVHGGSFAAAGHFED
;
A
#
# COMPACT_ATOMS: atom_id res chain seq x y z
N MET A 1 14.66 -1.41 10.45
CA MET A 1 13.70 -0.93 11.45
C MET A 1 12.34 -0.99 10.80
N HIS A 2 11.48 -1.85 11.31
CA HIS A 2 10.11 -1.99 10.80
C HIS A 2 9.24 -0.85 11.33
N LEU A 3 8.10 -0.59 10.68
CA LEU A 3 7.17 0.47 11.10
C LEU A 3 6.78 0.34 12.57
N THR A 4 6.52 -0.88 13.04
CA THR A 4 6.15 -1.16 14.44
C THR A 4 7.25 -0.75 15.42
N GLU A 5 8.52 -1.03 15.11
CA GLU A 5 9.66 -0.61 15.91
C GLU A 5 9.78 0.92 15.94
N CYS A 6 9.57 1.60 14.80
CA CYS A 6 9.55 3.06 14.71
C CYS A 6 8.46 3.67 15.59
N CYS A 7 7.24 3.12 15.58
CA CYS A 7 6.14 3.58 16.42
C CYS A 7 6.45 3.44 17.92
N LEU A 8 7.10 2.35 18.32
CA LEU A 8 7.47 2.11 19.72
C LEU A 8 8.64 2.98 20.20
N ALA A 9 9.56 3.33 19.29
CA ALA A 9 10.74 4.13 19.61
C ALA A 9 10.52 5.65 19.47
N ALA A 10 9.46 6.09 18.77
CA ALA A 10 9.17 7.50 18.55
C ALA A 10 8.97 8.22 19.90
N PRO A 11 9.64 9.38 20.14
CA PRO A 11 9.43 10.16 21.36
C PRO A 11 7.96 10.57 21.59
N ARG A 12 7.21 10.75 20.49
CA ARG A 12 5.77 11.00 20.46
C ARG A 12 5.17 10.31 19.23
N VAL A 13 4.45 9.21 19.44
CA VAL A 13 3.74 8.48 18.37
C VAL A 13 2.38 9.11 18.05
N GLU A 14 1.69 9.62 19.07
CA GLU A 14 0.35 10.24 19.00
C GLU A 14 -0.69 9.39 18.24
N HIS A 15 -1.80 10.00 17.80
CA HIS A 15 -2.78 9.37 16.93
C HIS A 15 -2.42 9.66 15.47
N THR A 16 -1.42 8.94 14.96
CA THR A 16 -0.85 9.15 13.63
C THR A 16 -1.40 8.13 12.63
N ILE A 17 -2.02 8.63 11.56
CA ILE A 17 -2.38 7.80 10.40
C ILE A 17 -1.14 7.60 9.54
N VAL A 18 -0.85 6.35 9.20
CA VAL A 18 0.27 5.96 8.34
C VAL A 18 -0.19 4.84 7.40
N TYR A 19 0.15 4.97 6.12
CA TYR A 19 -0.10 3.92 5.12
C TYR A 19 1.03 2.88 5.18
N GLY A 20 0.67 1.64 5.47
CA GLY A 20 1.60 0.51 5.54
C GLY A 20 2.02 0.00 4.16
N VAL A 21 2.76 0.83 3.41
CA VAL A 21 3.28 0.50 2.08
C VAL A 21 4.82 0.49 2.11
N SER A 22 5.41 -0.37 1.27
CA SER A 22 6.84 -0.38 0.97
C SER A 22 7.25 0.81 0.07
N ASP A 23 8.54 0.96 -0.24
CA ASP A 23 9.05 2.05 -1.07
C ASP A 23 8.85 1.74 -2.56
N ASN A 24 7.58 1.58 -2.96
CA ASN A 24 7.20 1.14 -4.28
C ASN A 24 7.26 2.29 -5.29
N ASP A 25 7.80 2.04 -6.48
CA ASP A 25 7.84 3.01 -7.59
C ASP A 25 6.44 3.53 -7.96
N SER A 26 5.43 2.65 -7.85
CA SER A 26 4.03 2.96 -8.12
C SER A 26 3.21 3.23 -6.85
N GLN A 27 3.79 3.91 -5.85
CA GLN A 27 3.03 4.31 -4.66
C GLN A 27 1.92 5.31 -5.01
N LEU A 28 0.79 5.19 -4.30
CA LEU A 28 -0.36 6.10 -4.41
C LEU A 28 -0.57 6.93 -3.15
N TRP A 29 0.24 6.70 -2.12
CA TRP A 29 0.05 7.25 -0.79
C TRP A 29 1.23 8.12 -0.38
N ASP A 30 0.94 9.15 0.41
CA ASP A 30 1.95 10.05 0.96
C ASP A 30 1.91 9.97 2.49
N ASN A 31 3.07 9.65 3.08
CA ASN A 31 3.27 9.53 4.51
C ASN A 31 4.02 10.73 5.12
N HIS A 32 4.14 11.89 4.44
CA HIS A 32 4.93 13.02 4.94
C HIS A 32 4.48 13.50 6.33
N MET A 33 3.19 13.46 6.64
CA MET A 33 2.66 13.84 7.96
C MET A 33 3.09 12.86 9.07
N ALA A 34 3.37 11.61 8.71
CA ALA A 34 3.87 10.57 9.61
C ALA A 34 5.42 10.53 9.69
N ALA A 35 6.13 11.46 9.03
CA ALA A 35 7.60 11.46 9.00
C ALA A 35 8.26 11.56 10.39
N HIS A 36 7.54 12.11 11.37
CA HIS A 36 7.99 12.18 12.77
C HIS A 36 8.19 10.80 13.43
N LEU A 37 7.60 9.73 12.89
CA LEU A 37 7.83 8.35 13.32
C LEU A 37 9.23 7.84 12.92
N GLY A 38 9.90 8.50 11.96
CA GLY A 38 11.22 8.09 11.46
C GLY A 38 11.22 6.80 10.63
N PHE A 39 10.05 6.26 10.28
CA PHE A 39 9.94 5.09 9.43
C PHE A 39 10.39 5.42 7.99
N ARG A 40 11.24 4.56 7.43
CA ARG A 40 11.63 4.57 6.02
C ARG A 40 11.51 3.15 5.50
N ALA A 41 10.57 2.94 4.58
CA ALA A 41 10.45 1.68 3.87
C ALA A 41 11.72 1.38 3.07
N LYS A 42 11.99 0.09 2.81
CA LYS A 42 13.24 -0.37 2.19
C LYS A 42 13.02 -1.36 1.08
N ASP A 43 11.99 -2.18 1.22
CA ASP A 43 11.60 -3.13 0.18
C ASP A 43 10.85 -2.37 -0.93
N ASN A 44 10.85 -2.94 -2.13
CA ASN A 44 10.18 -2.36 -3.30
C ASN A 44 9.58 -3.49 -4.15
N ALA A 45 8.28 -3.39 -4.42
CA ALA A 45 7.55 -4.36 -5.23
C ALA A 45 7.98 -4.37 -6.72
N GLU A 46 8.65 -3.31 -7.18
CA GLU A 46 9.14 -3.19 -8.55
C GLU A 46 10.00 -4.38 -8.99
N LEU A 47 10.77 -4.95 -8.06
CA LEU A 47 11.64 -6.10 -8.30
C LEU A 47 10.89 -7.32 -8.84
N TYR A 48 9.58 -7.41 -8.58
CA TYR A 48 8.72 -8.52 -8.99
C TYR A 48 7.86 -8.20 -10.22
N ARG A 49 7.93 -6.98 -10.76
CA ARG A 49 7.07 -6.53 -11.87
C ARG A 49 7.21 -7.43 -13.10
N ALA A 50 8.43 -7.82 -13.45
CA ALA A 50 8.69 -8.66 -14.62
C ALA A 50 8.10 -10.08 -14.46
N GLU A 51 8.25 -10.67 -13.28
CA GLU A 51 7.72 -12.01 -12.96
C GLU A 51 6.19 -12.02 -12.99
N ILE A 52 5.56 -11.07 -12.30
CA ILE A 52 4.10 -10.95 -12.24
C ILE A 52 3.53 -10.60 -13.62
N GLY A 53 4.19 -9.69 -14.35
CA GLY A 53 3.76 -9.25 -15.67
C GLY A 53 3.84 -10.34 -16.74
N ALA A 54 4.75 -11.31 -16.62
CA ALA A 54 4.89 -12.41 -17.57
C ALA A 54 3.66 -13.33 -17.61
N GLY A 55 2.90 -13.41 -16.50
CA GLY A 55 1.66 -14.18 -16.39
C GLY A 55 0.39 -13.33 -16.42
N ALA A 56 0.49 -12.01 -16.59
CA ALA A 56 -0.65 -11.11 -16.51
C ALA A 56 -1.46 -11.12 -17.81
N GLU A 57 -2.76 -11.37 -17.70
CA GLU A 57 -3.69 -11.20 -18.82
C GLU A 57 -4.03 -9.70 -19.02
N PRO A 58 -4.41 -9.28 -20.24
CA PRO A 58 -4.94 -7.94 -20.46
C PRO A 58 -6.14 -7.70 -19.55
N TYR A 59 -6.17 -6.52 -18.92
CA TYR A 59 -7.28 -6.13 -18.05
C TYR A 59 -8.10 -5.00 -18.65
N ASP A 60 -9.38 -4.99 -18.31
CA ASP A 60 -10.26 -3.85 -18.56
C ASP A 60 -9.94 -2.74 -17.55
N ARG A 61 -9.78 -1.51 -18.03
CA ARG A 61 -9.47 -0.35 -17.18
C ARG A 61 -10.68 0.12 -16.39
N ASP A 62 -11.88 -0.26 -16.81
CA ASP A 62 -13.13 0.10 -16.13
C ASP A 62 -13.57 -0.98 -15.12
N ASP A 63 -12.84 -2.10 -15.02
CA ASP A 63 -13.07 -3.12 -13.98
C ASP A 63 -12.77 -2.55 -12.59
N LEU A 64 -13.78 -2.51 -11.72
CA LEU A 64 -13.67 -1.99 -10.34
C LEU A 64 -12.61 -2.72 -9.50
N THR A 65 -12.29 -3.97 -9.81
CA THR A 65 -11.22 -4.70 -9.12
C THR A 65 -9.82 -4.12 -9.37
N ILE A 66 -9.68 -3.24 -10.37
CA ILE A 66 -8.41 -2.64 -10.81
C ILE A 66 -8.48 -1.11 -10.78
N ALA A 67 -9.60 -0.54 -11.25
CA ALA A 67 -9.79 0.89 -11.45
C ALA A 67 -9.80 1.67 -10.12
N VAL A 68 -10.11 1.02 -9.00
CA VAL A 68 -10.15 1.64 -7.69
C VAL A 68 -9.27 0.91 -6.68
N HIS A 69 -8.79 1.68 -5.72
CA HIS A 69 -7.83 1.23 -4.72
C HIS A 69 -8.34 0.07 -3.84
N GLY A 70 -9.67 -0.07 -3.66
CA GLY A 70 -10.25 -1.16 -2.86
C GLY A 70 -10.13 -2.56 -3.49
N GLY A 71 -9.72 -2.66 -4.76
CA GLY A 71 -9.60 -3.93 -5.46
C GLY A 71 -10.92 -4.72 -5.45
N SER A 72 -10.83 -6.05 -5.28
CA SER A 72 -12.03 -6.92 -5.25
C SER A 72 -13.05 -6.55 -4.18
N PHE A 73 -12.67 -5.88 -3.09
CA PHE A 73 -13.64 -5.39 -2.10
C PHE A 73 -14.57 -4.32 -2.68
N ALA A 74 -14.11 -3.52 -3.63
CA ALA A 74 -14.95 -2.51 -4.28
C ALA A 74 -15.95 -3.11 -5.28
N ALA A 75 -15.65 -4.30 -5.80
CA ALA A 75 -16.54 -5.04 -6.69
C ALA A 75 -17.48 -6.00 -5.93
N ALA A 76 -17.28 -6.18 -4.63
CA ALA A 76 -18.12 -7.06 -3.82
C ALA A 76 -19.53 -6.48 -3.66
N GLY A 77 -20.54 -7.33 -3.83
CA GLY A 77 -21.94 -7.00 -3.53
C GLY A 77 -22.18 -6.80 -2.04
N HIS A 78 -23.44 -6.53 -1.66
CA HIS A 78 -23.77 -6.43 -0.25
C HIS A 78 -23.44 -7.76 0.45
N PHE A 79 -22.79 -7.69 1.61
CA PHE A 79 -22.54 -8.86 2.43
C PHE A 79 -23.91 -9.43 2.82
N GLU A 80 -24.31 -10.58 2.27
CA GLU A 80 -25.59 -11.33 2.44
C GLU A 80 -26.43 -11.54 1.15
N ASP A 81 -26.06 -10.94 0.01
CA ASP A 81 -26.66 -11.27 -1.30
C ASP A 81 -26.15 -12.61 -1.87
#